data_AF-A0A2D8NJD7-F1
#
_entry.id   AF-A0A2D8NJD7-F1
#
_cell.length_a   1.000
_cell.length_b   1.000
_cell.length_c   1.000
_cell.angle_alpha   90.00
_cell.angle_beta   90.00
_cell.angle_gamma   90.00
#
_symmetry.space_group_name_H-M   'P 1'
#
loop_
_entity.id
_entity.type
_entity.pdbx_description
1 polymer ?
#
loop_
_entity_poly.entity_id
_entity_poly.type
_entity_poly.pdbx_seq_one_letter_code
_entity_poly.pdbx_strand_id
1 'polypeptide(L)'
;MLDQDARPEDKVPEQLPAYAGEEADLESARFVGKHDDSSLWLMGSNEGSGVCLLAYEDEAAWVMGCASEGSPIEVGGLAGHFTVLPDGAPAPDGATQISENVYTHD
;
A
#
# COMPACT_ATOMS: atom_id res chain seq x y z
N MET A 1 6.36 11.77 -1.01
CA MET A 1 5.47 11.06 -1.96
C MET A 1 3.99 11.37 -1.71
N LEU A 2 3.55 11.54 -0.46
CA LEU A 2 2.16 11.88 -0.13
C LEU A 2 1.80 13.38 -0.35
N ASP A 3 2.79 14.29 -0.31
CA ASP A 3 2.60 15.75 -0.40
C ASP A 3 2.27 16.31 -1.80
N GLN A 4 2.05 15.44 -2.80
CA GLN A 4 1.67 15.86 -4.15
C GLN A 4 0.14 15.99 -4.28
N ASP A 5 -0.32 16.84 -5.21
CA ASP A 5 -1.74 16.95 -5.55
C ASP A 5 -2.33 15.59 -5.94
N ALA A 6 -3.52 15.28 -5.42
CA ALA A 6 -4.20 14.02 -5.70
C ALA A 6 -4.60 13.91 -7.19
N ARG A 7 -4.33 12.75 -7.76
CA ARG A 7 -4.70 12.36 -9.13
C ARG A 7 -5.92 11.43 -9.11
N PRO A 8 -6.63 11.26 -10.24
CA PRO A 8 -7.78 10.34 -10.29
C PRO A 8 -7.45 8.89 -9.90
N GLU A 9 -6.23 8.43 -10.21
CA GLU A 9 -5.71 7.09 -9.86
C GLU A 9 -5.46 6.90 -8.35
N ASP A 10 -5.31 8.00 -7.60
CA ASP A 10 -5.06 7.96 -6.16
C ASP A 10 -6.31 7.58 -5.34
N LYS A 11 -7.49 7.57 -5.98
CA LYS A 11 -8.72 7.10 -5.34
C LYS A 11 -8.69 5.59 -5.16
N VAL A 12 -8.92 5.15 -3.92
CA VAL A 12 -9.11 3.73 -3.61
C VAL A 12 -10.47 3.23 -4.11
N PRO A 13 -10.65 1.91 -4.32
CA PRO A 13 -11.91 1.31 -4.74
C PRO A 13 -13.06 1.57 -3.74
N GLU A 14 -14.24 1.94 -4.24
CA GLU A 14 -15.44 2.21 -3.41
C GLU A 14 -16.01 0.94 -2.76
N GLN A 15 -15.59 -0.24 -3.22
CA GLN A 15 -16.05 -1.54 -2.74
C GLN A 15 -15.30 -2.01 -1.49
N LEU A 16 -14.28 -1.27 -1.04
CA LEU A 16 -13.62 -1.56 0.22
C LEU A 16 -14.63 -1.50 1.37
N PRO A 17 -14.61 -2.48 2.30
CA PRO A 17 -15.49 -2.43 3.45
C PRO A 17 -15.10 -1.27 4.38
N ALA A 18 -16.09 -0.76 5.13
CA ALA A 18 -15.92 0.43 5.97
C ALA A 18 -14.77 0.35 6.98
N TYR A 19 -14.45 -0.86 7.46
CA TYR A 19 -13.36 -1.06 8.42
C TYR A 19 -11.98 -0.75 7.84
N ALA A 20 -11.80 -0.77 6.51
CA ALA A 20 -10.54 -0.34 5.89
C ALA A 20 -10.22 1.13 6.16
N GLY A 21 -11.26 1.97 6.31
CA GLY A 21 -11.12 3.38 6.67
C GLY A 21 -11.01 3.64 8.18
N GLU A 22 -11.12 2.60 9.03
CA GLU A 22 -10.91 2.75 10.47
C GLU A 22 -9.41 2.89 10.77
N GLU A 23 -8.56 2.11 10.11
CA GLU A 23 -7.11 2.07 10.34
C GLU A 23 -6.30 3.00 9.44
N ALA A 24 -6.85 3.37 8.27
CA ALA A 24 -6.17 4.13 7.23
C ALA A 24 -6.95 5.37 6.77
N ASP A 25 -6.22 6.45 6.48
CA ASP A 25 -6.76 7.65 5.86
C ASP A 25 -6.86 7.44 4.33
N LEU A 26 -7.98 6.89 3.89
CA LEU A 26 -8.24 6.59 2.47
C LEU A 26 -8.21 7.82 1.56
N GLU A 27 -8.43 9.03 2.09
CA GLU A 27 -8.38 10.27 1.30
C GLU A 27 -6.94 10.72 1.03
N SER A 28 -6.00 10.32 1.89
CA SER A 28 -4.57 10.55 1.70
C SER A 28 -3.90 9.58 0.72
N ALA A 29 -4.64 8.60 0.22
CA ALA A 29 -4.11 7.55 -0.64
C ALA A 29 -3.38 8.11 -1.86
N ARG A 30 -2.30 7.44 -2.24
CA ARG A 30 -1.53 7.67 -3.45
C ARG A 30 -1.29 6.35 -4.14
N PHE A 31 -1.63 6.29 -5.41
CA PHE A 31 -1.38 5.13 -6.24
C PHE A 31 0.11 5.00 -6.50
N VAL A 32 0.65 3.82 -6.21
CA VAL A 32 2.08 3.54 -6.29
C VAL A 32 2.44 2.55 -7.39
N GLY A 33 1.49 1.73 -7.86
CA GLY A 33 1.74 0.88 -9.02
C GLY A 33 0.76 -0.28 -9.15
N LYS A 34 1.03 -1.14 -10.13
CA LYS A 34 0.34 -2.41 -10.31
C LYS A 34 1.35 -3.54 -10.40
N HIS A 35 0.94 -4.71 -9.94
CA HIS A 35 1.62 -5.97 -10.18
C HIS A 35 0.54 -7.03 -10.42
N ASP A 36 0.67 -7.76 -11.52
CA ASP A 36 -0.38 -8.63 -12.07
C ASP A 36 -1.76 -7.92 -12.12
N ASP A 37 -2.78 -8.51 -11.49
CA ASP A 37 -4.14 -7.96 -11.43
C ASP A 37 -4.35 -6.99 -10.25
N SER A 38 -3.35 -6.85 -9.37
CA SER A 38 -3.42 -6.02 -8.17
C SER A 38 -2.94 -4.59 -8.40
N SER A 39 -3.73 -3.64 -7.90
CA SER A 39 -3.37 -2.23 -7.80
C SER A 39 -2.95 -1.90 -6.36
N LEU A 40 -1.98 -1.00 -6.22
CA LEU A 40 -1.34 -0.69 -4.95
C LEU A 40 -1.45 0.80 -4.61
N TRP A 41 -1.76 1.10 -3.34
CA TRP A 41 -1.80 2.45 -2.80
C TRP A 41 -1.08 2.55 -1.47
N LEU A 42 -0.37 3.66 -1.26
CA LEU A 42 0.12 4.06 0.05
C LEU A 42 -0.74 5.19 0.59
N MET A 43 -0.98 5.16 1.90
CA MET A 43 -1.80 6.16 2.59
C MET A 43 -1.32 6.35 4.03
N GLY A 44 -1.75 7.43 4.68
CA GLY A 44 -1.50 7.65 6.11
C GLY A 44 -2.28 6.67 6.97
N SER A 45 -1.72 6.31 8.12
CA SER A 45 -2.46 5.58 9.16
C SER A 45 -3.27 6.55 10.02
N ASN A 46 -4.46 6.12 10.44
CA ASN A 46 -5.25 6.83 11.45
C ASN A 46 -4.69 6.61 12.87
N GLU A 47 -3.85 5.60 13.08
CA GLU A 47 -3.30 5.20 14.38
C GLU A 47 -1.93 5.84 14.70
N GLY A 48 -1.72 7.09 14.27
CA GLY A 48 -0.51 7.87 14.55
C GLY A 48 0.27 8.23 13.29
N SER A 49 1.58 8.42 13.40
CA SER A 49 2.44 8.84 12.28
C SER A 49 2.84 7.68 11.35
N GLY A 50 1.93 6.71 11.12
CA GLY A 50 2.21 5.52 10.31
C GLY A 50 1.85 5.70 8.84
N VAL A 51 2.23 4.70 8.05
CA VAL A 51 1.77 4.52 6.67
C VAL A 51 1.09 3.17 6.53
N CYS A 52 0.15 3.07 5.61
CA CYS A 52 -0.55 1.85 5.27
C CYS A 52 -0.35 1.54 3.79
N LEU A 53 -0.19 0.26 3.46
CA LEU A 53 -0.25 -0.26 2.11
C LEU A 53 -1.58 -0.96 1.90
N LEU A 54 -2.26 -0.62 0.80
CA LEU A 54 -3.37 -1.37 0.26
C LEU A 54 -2.92 -2.07 -1.02
N ALA A 55 -3.17 -3.38 -1.11
CA ALA A 55 -3.19 -4.12 -2.35
C ALA A 55 -4.63 -4.57 -2.63
N TYR A 56 -5.13 -4.28 -3.82
CA TYR A 56 -6.49 -4.61 -4.21
C TYR A 56 -6.55 -5.13 -5.64
N GLU A 57 -7.09 -6.33 -5.78
CA GLU A 57 -7.50 -6.93 -7.05
C GLU A 57 -9.03 -6.79 -7.21
N ASP A 58 -9.78 -7.26 -6.21
CA ASP A 58 -11.25 -7.15 -6.12
C ASP A 58 -11.78 -7.23 -4.66
N GLU A 59 -13.11 -7.26 -4.50
CA GLU A 59 -13.81 -7.32 -3.21
C GLU A 59 -13.44 -8.55 -2.34
N ALA A 60 -13.05 -9.65 -2.98
CA ALA A 60 -12.65 -10.90 -2.33
C ALA A 60 -11.13 -11.02 -2.18
N ALA A 61 -10.37 -10.33 -3.04
CA ALA A 61 -8.91 -10.36 -3.10
C ALA A 61 -8.32 -8.97 -2.85
N TRP A 62 -8.11 -8.65 -1.57
CA TRP A 62 -7.40 -7.45 -1.15
C TRP A 62 -6.74 -7.66 0.22
N VAL A 63 -5.73 -6.86 0.53
CA VAL A 63 -5.07 -6.83 1.83
C VAL A 63 -4.61 -5.42 2.16
N MET A 64 -4.73 -5.04 3.43
CA MET A 64 -4.20 -3.78 3.96
C MET A 64 -3.31 -4.07 5.16
N GLY A 65 -2.20 -3.37 5.27
CA GLY A 65 -1.31 -3.44 6.43
C GLY A 65 -0.70 -2.07 6.71
N CYS A 66 -0.67 -1.71 7.99
CA CYS A 66 -0.12 -0.46 8.47
C CYS A 66 1.11 -0.71 9.33
N ALA A 67 2.06 0.21 9.27
CA ALA A 67 3.18 0.25 10.20
C ALA A 67 3.47 1.69 10.63
N SER A 68 4.06 1.83 11.81
CA SER A 68 4.57 3.11 12.29
C SER A 68 5.67 3.65 11.37
N GLU A 69 5.88 4.97 11.37
CA GLU A 69 6.93 5.63 10.59
C GLU A 69 8.29 4.90 10.72
N GLY A 70 8.96 4.72 9.58
CA GLY A 70 10.29 4.10 9.54
C GLY A 70 10.32 2.60 9.80
N SER A 71 9.18 1.94 9.95
CA SER A 71 9.09 0.48 10.00
C SER A 71 8.66 -0.08 8.65
N PRO A 72 9.22 -1.23 8.20
CA PRO A 72 8.76 -1.89 6.99
C PRO A 72 7.34 -2.44 7.18
N ILE A 73 6.60 -2.51 6.09
CA ILE A 73 5.30 -3.21 6.00
C ILE A 73 5.52 -4.46 5.17
N GLU A 74 4.99 -5.59 5.62
CA GLU A 74 4.89 -6.81 4.83
C GLU A 74 3.44 -7.27 4.88
N VAL A 75 2.82 -7.40 3.70
CA VAL A 75 1.45 -7.90 3.55
C VAL A 75 1.43 -9.05 2.56
N GLY A 76 0.53 -10.00 2.79
CA GLY A 76 0.34 -11.15 1.93
C GLY A 76 -1.11 -11.58 1.93
N GLY A 77 -1.60 -12.01 0.76
CA GLY A 77 -2.97 -12.46 0.60
C GLY A 77 -3.26 -12.87 -0.83
N LEU A 78 -4.55 -12.95 -1.18
CA LEU A 78 -4.99 -13.30 -2.53
C LEU A 78 -4.55 -12.25 -3.56
N ALA A 79 -4.46 -10.98 -3.16
CA ALA A 79 -3.96 -9.89 -4.01
C ALA A 79 -2.43 -9.94 -4.23
N GLY A 80 -1.71 -10.89 -3.63
CA GLY A 80 -0.25 -11.01 -3.74
C GLY A 80 0.51 -10.70 -2.44
N HIS A 81 1.84 -10.71 -2.55
CA HIS A 81 2.77 -10.45 -1.45
C HIS A 81 3.60 -9.20 -1.74
N PHE A 82 3.55 -8.23 -0.83
CA PHE A 82 4.17 -6.93 -1.02
C PHE A 82 4.88 -6.45 0.24
N THR A 83 5.97 -5.74 0.00
CA THR A 83 6.81 -5.15 1.05
C THR A 83 6.97 -3.66 0.78
N VAL A 84 6.74 -2.84 1.81
CA VAL A 84 7.09 -1.42 1.82
C VAL A 84 8.29 -1.24 2.72
N LEU A 85 9.32 -0.57 2.23
CA LEU A 85 10.52 -0.26 2.99
C LEU A 85 10.63 1.23 3.31
N PRO A 86 11.27 1.60 4.43
CA PRO A 86 11.63 2.98 4.70
C PRO A 86 12.58 3.56 3.64
N ASP A 87 12.57 4.88 3.49
CA ASP A 87 13.48 5.58 2.60
C ASP A 87 14.95 5.18 2.82
N GLY A 88 15.64 4.84 1.72
CA GLY A 88 17.06 4.49 1.75
C GLY A 88 17.37 3.10 2.30
N ALA A 89 16.38 2.31 2.70
CA ALA A 89 16.57 0.90 3.00
C ALA A 89 16.97 0.12 1.73
N PRO A 90 17.84 -0.90 1.84
CA PRO A 90 18.21 -1.73 0.70
C PRO A 90 17.00 -2.54 0.23
N ALA A 91 16.87 -2.69 -1.09
CA ALA A 91 15.89 -3.60 -1.68
C ALA A 91 16.07 -5.03 -1.12
N PRO A 92 14.99 -5.77 -0.84
CA PRO A 92 15.11 -7.15 -0.38
C PRO A 92 15.71 -8.05 -1.46
N ASP A 93 16.48 -9.06 -1.04
CA ASP A 93 17.06 -10.03 -1.97
C ASP A 93 15.96 -10.78 -2.75
N GLY A 94 16.09 -10.83 -4.07
CA GLY A 94 15.16 -11.54 -4.95
C GLY A 94 13.81 -10.87 -5.17
N ALA A 95 13.58 -9.68 -4.60
CA ALA A 95 12.33 -8.94 -4.79
C ALA A 95 12.31 -8.14 -6.11
N THR A 96 11.13 -8.00 -6.70
CA THR A 96 10.91 -7.12 -7.85
C THR A 96 10.42 -5.76 -7.36
N GLN A 97 11.05 -4.68 -7.81
CA GLN A 97 10.61 -3.33 -7.49
C GLN A 97 9.38 -2.94 -8.34
N ILE A 98 8.31 -2.51 -7.68
CA ILE A 98 7.10 -1.98 -8.34
C ILE A 98 7.22 -0.45 -8.46
N SER A 99 7.59 0.19 -7.36
CA SER A 99 7.80 1.64 -7.27
C SER A 99 8.88 1.97 -6.26
N GLU A 100 9.15 3.27 -6.05
CA GLU A 100 9.97 3.69 -4.92
C GLU A 100 9.41 3.09 -3.63
N ASN A 101 10.29 2.46 -2.85
CA ASN A 101 10.01 1.77 -1.58
C ASN A 101 9.03 0.60 -1.60
N VAL A 102 8.41 0.24 -2.74
CA VAL A 102 7.42 -0.83 -2.81
C VAL A 102 7.92 -1.97 -3.69
N TYR A 103 7.90 -3.17 -3.13
CA TYR A 103 8.44 -4.38 -3.73
C TYR A 103 7.44 -5.53 -3.65
N THR A 104 7.61 -6.52 -4.51
CA THR A 104 6.90 -7.79 -4.45
C THR A 104 7.85 -8.98 -4.40
N HIS A 105 7.35 -10.08 -3.86
CA HIS A 105 8.06 -11.33 -3.69
C HIS A 105 7.24 -12.44 -4.35
N ASP A 106 7.63 -12.83 -5.56
CA ASP A 106 7.05 -13.95 -6.31
C ASP A 106 7.72 -15.29 -5.96
#